data_AF-A0A8K0CNR6-F1
#
_entry.id   AF-A0A8K0CNR6-F1
#
_cell.length_a   1.000
_cell.length_b   1.000
_cell.length_c   1.000
_cell.angle_alpha   90.00
_cell.angle_beta   90.00
_cell.angle_gamma   90.00
#
_symmetry.space_group_name_H-M   'P 1'
#
loop_
_entity.id
_entity.type
_entity.pdbx_description
1 polymer ?
#
loop_
_entity_poly.entity_id
_entity_poly.type
_entity_poly.pdbx_seq_one_letter_code
_entity_poly.pdbx_strand_id
1 'polypeptide(L)' 'MPRNLRNLTRDECVQAVVLVEEGWNYRRIAERFGVAHTSVPRMLQRFGETGSHLRRPGAGRNRATTLVQDRFSRLSVLR' A
#
# COMPACT_ATOMS: atom_id res chain seq x y z
N MET A 1 -22.56 -8.60 -1.33
CA MET A 1 -21.40 -8.94 -0.47
C MET A 1 -20.71 -7.65 -0.06
N PRO A 2 -20.56 -7.35 1.25
CA PRO A 2 -19.83 -6.17 1.70
C PRO A 2 -18.37 -6.28 1.24
N ARG A 3 -17.88 -5.25 0.54
CA ARG A 3 -16.49 -5.17 0.07
C ARG A 3 -15.64 -4.65 1.22
N ASN A 4 -14.71 -5.44 1.72
CA ASN A 4 -13.75 -4.95 2.68
C ASN A 4 -12.81 -3.96 1.98
N LEU A 5 -12.82 -2.69 2.39
CA LEU A 5 -11.94 -1.63 1.87
C LEU A 5 -10.51 -1.76 2.42
N ARG A 6 -10.26 -2.72 3.32
CA ARG A 6 -8.93 -3.00 3.86
C ARG A 6 -8.08 -3.75 2.85
N ASN A 7 -6.82 -3.36 2.77
CA ASN A 7 -5.80 -4.11 2.05
C ASN A 7 -5.62 -5.49 2.71
N LEU A 8 -5.22 -6.49 1.92
CA LEU A 8 -4.81 -7.80 2.44
C LEU A 8 -3.69 -7.60 3.47
N THR A 9 -3.78 -8.36 4.55
CA THR A 9 -2.69 -8.53 5.51
C THR A 9 -1.50 -9.25 4.85
N ARG A 10 -0.36 -9.27 5.55
CA ARG A 10 0.85 -9.95 5.07
C ARG A 10 0.58 -11.42 4.78
N ASP A 11 -0.02 -12.13 5.72
CA ASP A 11 -0.30 -13.56 5.62
C ASP A 11 -1.30 -13.88 4.51
N GLU A 12 -2.35 -13.06 4.35
CA GLU A 12 -3.31 -13.20 3.25
C GLU A 12 -2.65 -12.96 1.89
N CYS A 13 -1.68 -12.05 1.79
CA CYS A 13 -0.96 -11.86 0.54
C CYS A 13 -0.09 -13.07 0.18
N VAL A 14 0.61 -13.66 1.16
CA VAL A 14 1.40 -14.88 0.94
C VAL A 14 0.49 -16.02 0.49
N GLN A 15 -0.64 -16.22 1.17
CA GLN A 15 -1.63 -17.23 0.78
C GLN A 15 -2.19 -16.95 -0.61
N ALA A 16 -2.47 -15.70 -0.96
CA ALA A 16 -2.95 -15.34 -2.28
C ALA A 16 -1.92 -15.65 -3.39
N VAL A 17 -0.62 -15.45 -3.16
CA VAL A 17 0.45 -15.83 -4.11
C VAL A 17 0.43 -17.34 -4.35
N VAL A 18 0.41 -18.14 -3.29
CA VAL A 18 0.35 -19.61 -3.39
C VAL A 18 -0.88 -20.05 -4.17
N LEU A 19 -2.05 -19.47 -3.92
CA LEU A 19 -3.28 -19.82 -4.65
C LEU A 19 -3.19 -19.50 -6.15
N VAL A 20 -2.49 -18.43 -6.52
CA VAL A 20 -2.26 -18.11 -7.93
C VAL A 20 -1.33 -19.13 -8.58
N GLU A 21 -0.28 -19.57 -7.88
CA GLU A 21 0.61 -20.64 -8.34
C GLU A 21 -0.12 -21.98 -8.47
N GLU A 22 -1.09 -22.26 -7.61
CA GLU A 22 -2.01 -23.40 -7.72
C GLU A 22 -3.05 -23.27 -8.86
N GLY A 23 -3.05 -22.16 -9.61
CA GLY A 23 -3.93 -21.94 -10.76
C GLY A 23 -5.33 -21.42 -10.41
N TRP A 24 -5.53 -20.89 -9.20
CA TRP A 24 -6.81 -20.27 -8.85
C TRP A 24 -6.99 -18.95 -9.60
N ASN A 25 -8.23 -18.70 -10.05
CA ASN A 25 -8.55 -17.42 -10.68
C ASN A 25 -8.64 -16.28 -9.63
N TYR A 26 -8.34 -15.06 -10.06
CA TYR A 26 -8.32 -13.89 -9.18
C TYR A 26 -9.67 -13.58 -8.53
N ARG A 27 -10.78 -13.90 -9.20
CA ARG A 27 -12.13 -13.66 -8.67
C ARG A 27 -12.40 -14.55 -7.45
N ARG A 28 -12.06 -15.84 -7.54
CA ARG A 28 -12.20 -16.84 -6.49
C ARG A 28 -11.31 -16.51 -5.30
N ILE A 29 -10.09 -16.06 -5.56
CA ILE A 29 -9.17 -15.56 -4.52
C ILE A 29 -9.76 -14.33 -3.82
N ALA A 30 -10.29 -13.37 -4.59
CA ALA A 30 -10.89 -12.16 -4.02
C ALA A 30 -12.14 -12.46 -3.19
N GLU A 31 -12.98 -13.40 -3.64
CA GLU A 31 -14.15 -13.88 -2.90
C GLU A 31 -13.73 -14.57 -1.59
N ARG A 32 -12.66 -15.38 -1.61
CA ARG A 32 -12.11 -16.03 -0.42
C ARG A 32 -11.66 -15.03 0.66
N PHE A 33 -11.02 -13.93 0.25
CA PHE A 33 -10.50 -12.91 1.18
C PHE A 33 -11.46 -11.72 1.38
N GLY A 34 -12.64 -11.71 0.76
CA GLY A 34 -13.62 -10.63 0.89
C GLY A 34 -13.17 -9.28 0.33
N VAL A 35 -12.26 -9.27 -0.65
CA VAL A 35 -11.70 -8.05 -1.27
C VAL A 35 -12.24 -7.81 -2.67
N ALA A 36 -11.98 -6.62 -3.23
CA ALA A 36 -12.26 -6.37 -4.64
C ALA A 36 -11.36 -7.23 -5.54
N HIS A 37 -11.91 -7.77 -6.64
CA HIS A 37 -11.13 -8.57 -7.60
C HIS A 37 -9.94 -7.80 -8.20
N THR A 38 -10.04 -6.47 -8.31
CA THR A 38 -8.94 -5.59 -8.78
C THR A 38 -7.82 -5.43 -7.77
N SER A 39 -8.05 -5.76 -6.49
CA SER A 39 -7.05 -5.70 -5.43
C SER A 39 -6.02 -6.82 -5.57
N VAL A 40 -6.43 -8.01 -6.03
CA VAL A 40 -5.55 -9.18 -6.20
C VAL A 40 -4.41 -8.91 -7.20
N PRO A 41 -4.66 -8.50 -8.47
CA PRO A 41 -3.58 -8.23 -9.42
C PRO A 41 -2.71 -7.03 -9.00
N ARG A 42 -3.28 -6.00 -8.37
CA ARG A 42 -2.50 -4.87 -7.83
C ARG A 42 -1.58 -5.28 -6.68
N MET A 43 -2.03 -6.20 -5.84
CA MET A 43 -1.22 -6.78 -4.76
C MET A 43 -0.08 -7.61 -5.34
N LEU A 44 -0.36 -8.49 -6.30
CA LEU A 44 0.64 -9.33 -6.96
C LEU A 44 1.72 -8.50 -7.66
N GLN A 45 1.32 -7.47 -8.41
CA GLN A 45 2.26 -6.56 -9.06
C GLN A 45 3.19 -5.89 -8.04
N ARG A 46 2.62 -5.32 -6.97
CA ARG A 46 3.40 -4.70 -5.89
C ARG A 46 4.35 -5.70 -5.22
N PHE A 47 3.87 -6.92 -4.98
CA PHE A 47 4.66 -7.98 -4.37
C PHE A 47 5.86 -8.33 -5.25
N GLY A 48 5.67 -8.46 -6.57
CA GLY A 48 6.76 -8.65 -7.53
C GLY A 48 7.76 -7.49 -7.55
N GLU A 49 7.30 -6.25 -7.42
CA GLU A 49 8.16 -5.05 -7.43
C GLU A 49 8.98 -4.86 -6.14
N THR A 50 8.37 -5.14 -4.97
CA THR A 50 8.95 -4.77 -3.67
C THR A 50 9.43 -5.98 -2.86
N GLY A 51 8.99 -7.19 -3.20
CA GLY A 51 9.16 -8.39 -2.36
C GLY A 51 8.48 -8.28 -0.99
N SER A 52 7.63 -7.25 -0.80
CA SER A 52 7.07 -6.89 0.49
C SER A 52 5.57 -6.63 0.38
N HIS A 53 4.84 -7.12 1.38
CA HIS A 53 3.41 -6.92 1.54
C HIS A 53 3.07 -5.65 2.33
N LEU A 54 4.08 -4.91 2.80
CA LEU A 54 3.87 -3.68 3.53
C LEU A 54 3.37 -2.58 2.59
N ARG A 55 2.49 -1.72 3.12
CA ARG A 55 2.08 -0.51 2.40
C ARG A 55 3.31 0.39 2.22
N ARG A 56 3.64 0.75 0.97
CA ARG A 56 4.59 1.82 0.66
C ARG A 56 4.22 3.07 1.47
N PRO A 57 5.14 3.66 2.26
CA PRO A 57 4.90 4.92 2.93
C PRO A 57 4.43 5.95 1.90
N GLY A 58 3.39 6.71 2.24
CA GLY A 58 2.99 7.83 1.39
C GLY A 58 4.14 8.84 1.31
N ALA A 59 4.31 9.49 0.16
CA ALA A 59 5.36 10.52 -0.02
C ALA A 59 5.19 11.73 0.94
N GLY A 60 4.08 11.81 1.66
CA GLY A 60 3.72 12.94 2.50
C GLY A 60 3.31 14.14 1.65
N ARG A 61 3.03 15.25 2.33
CA ARG A 61 2.82 16.54 1.68
C ARG A 61 4.19 17.19 1.45
N ASN A 62 4.40 17.78 0.28
CA ASN A 62 5.60 18.57 0.03
C ASN A 62 5.72 19.70 1.06
N ARG A 63 6.95 20.01 1.47
CA ARG A 63 7.22 21.11 2.40
C ARG A 63 6.77 22.43 1.79
N ALA A 64 6.09 23.26 2.57
CA ALA A 64 5.71 24.60 2.15
C ALA A 64 6.92 25.56 2.14
N THR A 65 7.83 25.39 3.11
CA THR A 65 9.04 26.20 3.26
C THR A 65 10.31 25.39 2.96
N THR A 66 11.32 26.09 2.44
CA THR A 66 12.67 25.55 2.32
C THR A 66 13.41 25.63 3.65
N LEU A 67 14.49 24.87 3.82
CA LEU A 67 15.32 24.90 5.03
C LEU A 67 15.87 26.30 5.35
N VAL A 68 16.15 27.10 4.32
CA VAL A 68 16.65 28.47 4.46
C VAL A 68 15.55 29.40 4.97
N GLN A 69 14.33 29.26 4.44
CA GLN A 69 13.16 30.04 4.90
C GLN A 69 12.82 29.69 6.35
N ASP A 70 12.85 28.41 6.71
CA ASP A 70 12.60 27.96 8.08
C ASP A 70 13.65 28.54 9.06
N ARG A 71 14.92 28.52 8.65
CA ARG A 71 16.00 29.15 9.41
C ARG A 71 15.80 30.66 9.57
N PHE A 72 15.39 31.35 8.50
CA PHE A 72 15.10 32.78 8.56
C PHE A 72 13.95 33.07 9.55
N SER A 73 12.81 32.38 9.42
CA SER A 73 11.67 32.51 10.33
C SER A 73 12.06 32.25 11.79
N ARG A 74 12.87 31.20 12.04
CA ARG A 74 13.35 30.87 13.38
C ARG A 74 14.20 31.99 13.99
N LEU A 75 15.08 32.61 13.20
CA LEU A 75 16.00 33.66 13.68
C LEU A 75 15.35 35.03 13.77
N SER A 76 14.31 35.30 12.96
CA SER A 76 13.66 36.61 12.90
C SER A 76 12.46 36.76 13.84
N VAL A 77 11.73 35.67 14.14
CA VAL A 77 10.48 35.71 14.93
C VAL A 77 10.70 35.50 16.45
N LEU A 78 11.77 34.80 16.86
CA LEU A 78 12.08 34.52 18.28
C LEU A 78 13.05 35.55 18.90
N ARG A 79 13.01 36.80 18.43
CA ARG A 79 13.86 37.89 18.90
C ARG A 79 13.10 38.89 19.74
#